data_AF-A0A523LIC3-F1
#
_entry.id   AF-A0A523LIC3-F1
#
_cell.length_a   1.000
_cell.length_b   1.000
_cell.length_c   1.000
_cell.angle_alpha   90.00
_cell.angle_beta   90.00
_cell.angle_gamma   90.00
#
_symmetry.space_group_name_H-M   'P 1'
#
loop_
_entity.id
_entity.type
_entity.pdbx_description
1 polymer ?
#
loop_
_entity_poly.entity_id
_entity_poly.type
_entity_poly.pdbx_seq_one_letter_code
_entity_poly.pdbx_strand_id
1 'polypeptide(L)'
;GLDVPAECVERDWSQPHVRNARLVPVFKEIYENRDKHWGAYHMCEKLVDIEESFQLWRFRHMKTVERLIGYKRGTGGSSGVPFLKRALELTFFPELFDVRTEIGT
;
A
#
# COMPACT_ATOMS: atom_id res chain seq x y z
N GLY A 1 -11.94 -11.58 18.99
CA GLY A 1 -11.31 -11.31 17.69
C GLY A 1 -11.00 -9.83 17.61
N LEU A 2 -10.32 -9.39 16.55
CA LEU A 2 -10.14 -7.97 16.27
C LEU A 2 -11.43 -7.37 15.69
N ASP A 3 -11.72 -6.09 15.96
CA ASP A 3 -12.94 -5.39 15.51
C ASP A 3 -12.82 -4.92 14.04
N VAL A 4 -12.71 -5.89 13.12
CA VAL A 4 -12.64 -5.62 11.68
C VAL A 4 -14.02 -5.21 11.17
N PRO A 5 -14.18 -4.05 10.52
CA PRO A 5 -15.47 -3.63 9.97
C PRO A 5 -16.00 -4.63 8.94
N ALA A 6 -17.28 -4.99 9.05
CA ALA A 6 -17.92 -5.98 8.18
C ALA A 6 -17.84 -5.59 6.69
N GLU A 7 -17.90 -4.30 6.39
CA GLU A 7 -17.76 -3.76 5.02
C GLU A 7 -16.39 -4.03 4.38
N CYS A 8 -15.37 -4.38 5.17
CA CYS A 8 -14.06 -4.80 4.67
C CYS A 8 -13.98 -6.30 4.36
N VAL A 9 -14.93 -7.09 4.84
CA VAL A 9 -14.98 -8.55 4.71
C VAL A 9 -16.09 -9.00 3.76
N GLU A 10 -17.24 -8.33 3.80
CA GLU A 10 -18.41 -8.61 2.98
C GLU A 10 -18.63 -7.46 2.00
N ARG A 11 -18.00 -7.56 0.82
CA ARG A 11 -18.06 -6.53 -0.22
C ARG A 11 -17.93 -7.11 -1.62
N ASP A 12 -18.19 -6.27 -2.62
CA ASP A 12 -17.83 -6.55 -4.01
C ASP A 12 -16.30 -6.47 -4.19
N TRP A 13 -15.67 -7.63 -4.42
CA TRP A 13 -14.23 -7.77 -4.63
C TRP A 13 -13.74 -7.35 -6.02
N SER A 14 -14.65 -7.02 -6.96
CA SER A 14 -14.25 -6.42 -8.24
C SER A 14 -13.87 -4.94 -8.09
N GLN A 15 -14.29 -4.29 -7.00
CA GLN A 15 -13.96 -2.89 -6.71
C GLN A 15 -12.65 -2.78 -5.94
N PRO A 16 -11.77 -1.81 -6.28
CA PRO A 16 -10.56 -1.56 -5.51
C PRO A 16 -10.85 -1.31 -4.02
N HIS A 17 -9.90 -1.71 -3.17
CA HIS A 17 -9.96 -1.34 -1.75
C HIS A 17 -9.97 0.19 -1.61
N VAL A 18 -10.79 0.67 -0.68
CA VAL A 18 -10.89 2.09 -0.34
C VAL A 18 -10.47 2.22 1.10
N ARG A 19 -9.54 3.14 1.35
CA ARG A 19 -9.00 3.43 2.68
C ARG A 19 -10.13 3.56 3.71
N ASN A 20 -10.08 2.78 4.78
CA ASN A 20 -11.05 2.78 5.86
C ASN A 20 -10.38 3.11 7.20
N ALA A 21 -10.61 4.33 7.69
CA ALA A 21 -10.03 4.81 8.95
C ALA A 21 -10.38 3.93 10.16
N ARG A 22 -11.47 3.16 10.12
CA ARG A 22 -11.86 2.23 11.20
C ARG A 22 -10.91 1.04 11.35
N LEU A 23 -10.06 0.76 10.37
CA LEU A 23 -9.01 -0.27 10.48
C LEU A 23 -7.77 0.23 11.22
N VAL A 24 -7.53 1.54 11.33
CA VAL A 24 -6.34 2.08 12.00
C VAL A 24 -6.28 1.68 13.48
N PRO A 25 -7.36 1.76 14.28
CA PRO A 25 -7.38 1.25 15.65
C PRO A 25 -7.12 -0.26 15.75
N VAL A 26 -7.59 -1.04 14.77
CA VAL A 26 -7.37 -2.50 14.71
C VAL A 26 -5.88 -2.80 14.53
N PHE A 27 -5.22 -2.13 13.60
CA PHE A 27 -3.78 -2.28 13.41
C PHE A 27 -3.01 -1.74 14.62
N LYS A 28 -3.44 -0.63 15.23
CA LYS A 28 -2.82 -0.09 16.44
C LYS A 28 -2.80 -1.14 17.56
N GLU A 29 -3.93 -1.82 17.80
CA GLU A 29 -4.00 -2.91 18.79
C GLU A 29 -2.97 -4.02 18.49
N ILE A 30 -2.83 -4.43 17.22
CA ILE A 30 -1.84 -5.42 16.79
C ILE A 30 -0.40 -4.95 17.08
N TYR A 31 -0.07 -3.71 16.71
CA TYR A 31 1.29 -3.16 16.83
C TYR A 31 1.70 -2.86 18.27
N GLU A 32 0.76 -2.52 19.15
CA GLU A 32 1.01 -2.26 20.58
C GLU A 32 1.06 -3.56 21.40
N ASN A 33 0.43 -4.64 20.92
CA ASN A 33 0.35 -5.92 21.63
C ASN A 33 0.96 -7.06 20.79
N ARG A 34 2.21 -6.88 20.34
CA ARG A 34 2.88 -7.75 19.37
C ARG A 34 2.98 -9.20 19.81
N ASP A 35 3.31 -9.44 21.09
CA ASP A 35 3.46 -10.80 21.61
C ASP A 35 2.13 -11.57 21.57
N LYS A 36 1.02 -10.88 21.87
CA LYS A 36 -0.33 -11.44 21.82
C LYS A 36 -0.79 -11.67 20.37
N HIS A 37 -0.40 -10.79 19.45
CA HIS A 37 -0.85 -10.80 18.05
C HIS A 37 0.26 -11.12 17.05
N TRP A 38 1.24 -11.94 17.42
CA TRP A 38 2.46 -12.15 16.63
C TRP A 38 2.20 -12.50 15.17
N GLY A 39 1.28 -13.44 14.90
CA GLY A 39 0.96 -13.83 13.53
C GLY A 39 0.40 -12.68 12.68
N ALA A 40 -0.46 -11.84 13.27
CA ALA A 40 -1.03 -10.68 12.58
C ALA A 40 0.03 -9.57 12.41
N TYR A 41 0.81 -9.29 13.45
CA TYR A 41 1.91 -8.32 13.39
C TYR A 41 2.91 -8.70 12.30
N HIS A 42 3.38 -9.95 12.31
CA HIS A 42 4.33 -10.45 11.32
C HIS A 42 3.75 -10.37 9.90
N MET A 43 2.47 -10.69 9.71
CA MET A 43 1.82 -10.53 8.41
C MET A 43 1.76 -9.06 7.96
N CYS A 44 1.43 -8.12 8.85
CA CYS A 44 1.40 -6.70 8.53
C CYS A 44 2.76 -6.21 8.01
N GLU A 45 3.84 -6.57 8.69
CA GLU A 45 5.20 -6.21 8.27
C GLU A 45 5.56 -6.86 6.92
N LYS A 46 5.16 -8.11 6.67
CA LYS A 46 5.38 -8.76 5.38
C LYS A 46 4.63 -8.09 4.23
N LEU A 47 3.42 -7.59 4.46
CA LEU A 47 2.68 -6.82 3.46
C LEU A 47 3.36 -5.48 3.15
N VAL A 48 3.94 -4.85 4.17
CA VAL A 48 4.70 -3.60 4.01
C VAL A 48 5.99 -3.84 3.24
N ASP A 49 6.72 -4.92 3.51
CA ASP A 49 7.90 -5.35 2.73
C ASP A 49 7.55 -5.55 1.24
N ILE A 50 6.38 -6.15 0.95
CA ILE A 50 5.88 -6.37 -0.40
C ILE A 50 5.59 -5.03 -1.10
N GLU A 51 4.87 -4.13 -0.44
CA GLU A 51 4.56 -2.83 -1.03
C GLU A 51 5.82 -2.00 -1.28
N GLU A 52 6.75 -1.94 -0.32
CA GLU A 52 8.03 -1.25 -0.50
C GLU A 52 8.80 -1.78 -1.72
N SER A 53 8.92 -3.11 -1.83
CA SER A 53 9.55 -3.78 -2.96
C SER A 53 8.88 -3.43 -4.29
N PHE A 54 7.54 -3.36 -4.30
CA PHE A 54 6.77 -3.00 -5.49
C PHE A 54 6.96 -1.53 -5.88
N GLN A 55 6.98 -0.60 -4.92
CA GLN A 55 7.25 0.81 -5.19
C GLN A 55 8.65 1.02 -5.73
N LEU A 56 9.65 0.31 -5.19
CA LEU A 56 11.02 0.34 -5.69
C LEU A 56 11.10 -0.19 -7.13
N TRP A 57 10.34 -1.24 -7.45
CA TRP A 57 10.20 -1.71 -8.83
C TRP A 57 9.57 -0.64 -9.74
N ARG A 58 8.46 0.00 -9.34
CA ARG A 58 7.82 1.08 -10.11
C ARG A 58 8.80 2.22 -10.37
N PHE A 59 9.57 2.60 -9.36
CA PHE A 59 10.56 3.67 -9.48
C PHE A 59 11.68 3.30 -10.45
N ARG A 60 12.29 2.11 -10.29
CA ARG A 60 13.34 1.62 -11.20
C ARG A 60 12.84 1.50 -12.64
N HIS A 61 11.61 1.00 -12.82
CA HIS A 61 10.95 0.95 -14.11
C HIS A 61 10.82 2.35 -14.73
N MET A 62 10.24 3.31 -13.99
CA MET A 62 10.11 4.69 -14.44
C MET A 62 11.47 5.32 -14.82
N LYS A 63 12.51 5.16 -13.98
CA LYS A 63 13.85 5.70 -14.27
C LYS A 63 14.48 5.06 -15.50
N THR A 64 14.19 3.79 -15.77
CA THR A 64 14.64 3.09 -16.98
C THR A 64 13.96 3.64 -18.23
N VAL A 65 12.65 3.91 -18.17
CA VAL A 65 11.93 4.58 -19.26
C VAL A 65 12.48 5.99 -19.48
N GLU A 66 12.65 6.78 -18.42
CA GLU A 66 13.17 8.15 -18.49
C GLU A 66 14.55 8.23 -19.14
N ARG A 67 15.49 7.35 -18.76
CA ARG A 67 16.84 7.37 -19.34
C ARG A 67 16.90 6.94 -20.81
N LEU A 68 15.94 6.15 -21.29
CA LEU A 68 15.95 5.61 -22.66
C LEU A 68 15.18 6.50 -23.64
N ILE A 69 13.99 6.95 -23.27
CA ILE A 69 13.10 7.71 -24.17
C ILE A 69 12.74 9.10 -23.64
N GLY A 70 13.28 9.52 -22.50
CA GLY A 70 12.94 10.78 -21.86
C GLY A 70 11.46 10.85 -21.53
N TYR A 71 10.81 11.91 -22.00
CA TYR A 71 9.40 12.22 -21.76
C TYR A 71 8.52 11.99 -23.00
N LYS A 72 8.99 11.20 -23.97
CA LYS A 72 8.17 10.81 -25.14
C LYS A 72 6.93 10.03 -24.70
N ARG A 73 5.87 10.11 -25.51
CA ARG A 73 4.66 9.31 -25.31
C ARG A 73 4.98 7.82 -25.41
N GLY A 74 4.31 7.02 -24.59
CA GLY A 74 4.42 5.56 -24.64
C GLY A 74 3.75 5.01 -25.90
N THR A 75 4.28 3.90 -26.41
CA THR A 75 3.71 3.19 -27.57
C THR A 75 2.30 2.67 -27.31
N GLY A 76 1.95 2.39 -26.05
CA GLY A 76 0.58 2.06 -25.61
C GLY A 76 -0.35 3.27 -25.44
N GLY A 77 0.03 4.46 -25.95
CA GLY A 77 -0.81 5.66 -25.92
C GLY A 77 -0.72 6.49 -24.63
N SER A 78 0.00 6.04 -23.60
CA SER A 78 0.17 6.78 -22.34
C SER A 78 1.06 8.02 -22.50
N SER A 79 1.01 8.91 -21.51
CA SER A 79 1.88 10.08 -21.45
C SER A 79 3.35 9.75 -21.14
N GLY A 80 3.74 8.47 -21.02
CA GLY A 80 5.11 8.06 -20.68
C GLY A 80 5.43 8.25 -19.19
N VAL A 81 6.59 8.82 -18.87
CA VAL A 81 7.06 9.04 -17.49
C VAL A 81 6.02 9.70 -16.57
N PRO A 82 5.27 10.76 -16.97
CA PRO A 82 4.20 11.34 -16.16
C PRO A 82 3.07 10.36 -15.76
N PHE A 83 2.78 9.35 -16.58
CA PHE A 83 1.82 8.31 -16.20
C PHE A 83 2.42 7.38 -15.14
N LEU A 84 3.68 7.00 -15.31
CA LEU A 84 4.40 6.15 -14.34
C LEU A 84 4.64 6.85 -13.00
N LYS A 85 4.88 8.17 -12.99
CA LYS A 85 4.98 8.97 -11.77
C LYS A 85 3.70 8.89 -10.93
N ARG A 86 2.53 9.01 -11.56
CA ARG A 86 1.24 8.87 -10.87
C ARG A 86 1.05 7.49 -10.24
N ALA A 87 1.60 6.44 -10.85
CA ALA A 87 1.53 5.10 -10.26
C ALA A 87 2.35 4.97 -8.95
N LEU A 88 3.34 5.84 -8.70
CA LEU A 88 4.09 5.87 -7.43
C LEU A 88 3.27 6.49 -6.28
N GLU A 89 2.22 7.24 -6.58
CA GLU A 89 1.32 7.84 -5.58
C GLU A 89 0.27 6.84 -5.06
N LEU A 90 0.14 5.67 -5.71
CA LEU A 90 -0.81 4.63 -5.32
C LEU A 90 -0.23 3.76 -4.21
N THR A 91 -1.03 3.46 -3.20
CA THR A 91 -0.69 2.51 -2.12
C THR A 91 -1.62 1.29 -2.14
N PHE A 92 -1.11 0.11 -1.75
CA PHE A 92 -1.91 -1.11 -1.67
C PHE A 92 -2.53 -1.29 -0.28
N PHE A 93 -1.77 -1.00 0.78
CA PHE A 93 -2.15 -1.22 2.17
C PHE A 93 -2.18 0.11 2.96
N PRO A 94 -3.05 1.07 2.60
CA PRO A 94 -2.97 2.44 3.12
C PRO A 94 -3.01 2.52 4.65
N GLU A 95 -3.84 1.71 5.30
CA GLU A 95 -4.02 1.77 6.76
C GLU A 95 -2.81 1.22 7.52
N LEU A 96 -2.04 0.32 6.90
CA LEU A 96 -0.75 -0.09 7.47
C LEU A 96 0.22 1.09 7.48
N PHE A 97 0.20 2.00 6.52
CA PHE A 97 1.04 3.22 6.58
C PHE A 97 0.46 4.26 7.52
N ASP A 98 -0.85 4.45 7.52
CA ASP A 98 -1.53 5.42 8.41
C ASP A 98 -1.29 5.11 9.89
N VAL A 99 -1.30 3.82 10.31
CA VAL A 99 -1.08 3.46 11.72
C VAL A 99 0.30 3.86 12.26
N ARG A 100 1.31 4.11 11.39
CA ARG A 100 2.64 4.54 11.83
C ARG A 100 2.63 5.93 12.47
N THR A 101 1.62 6.75 12.21
CA THR A 101 1.46 8.05 12.87
C THR A 101 0.77 7.95 14.24
N GLU A 102 0.26 6.77 14.60
CA GLU A 102 -0.60 6.56 15.79
C GLU A 102 0.04 5.64 16.84
N ILE A 103 1.14 4.94 16.52
CA ILE A 103 1.83 4.00 17.41
C ILE A 103 3.07 4.64 18.04
N GLY A 104 3.41 4.21 19.27
CA GLY A 104 4.61 4.69 19.98
C GLY A 104 4.48 6.07 20.62
N THR A 105 3.25 6.58 20.71
CA THR A 105 2.86 7.69 21.61
C THR A 105 2.49 7.13 22.98
#